data_AF-A0A970KFZ5-F1
#
_entry.id   AF-A0A970KFZ5-F1
#
_cell.length_a   1.000
_cell.length_b   1.000
_cell.length_c   1.000
_cell.angle_alpha   90.00
_cell.angle_beta   90.00
_cell.angle_gamma   90.00
#
_symmetry.space_group_name_H-M   'P 1'
#
loop_
_entity.id
_entity.type
_entity.pdbx_description
1 polymer ?
#
loop_
_entity_poly.entity_id
_entity_poly.type
_entity_poly.pdbx_seq_one_letter_code
_entity_poly.pdbx_strand_id
1 'polypeptide(L)'
;ADEGGFVWLDGFSFITGEGPVDWPVELGLAHDGKQLFVAFRLGGGVPLATVTQRDGPVFYDDAVEIFIHPHKEAGLYYHLAVNALGTRYDAHILDGPGWDGNWQAEVRSTADGWEGLVTIPFLSLGGPPEGKREWAFNVGIGREGRFASWAPIPGIFHAPGFFGTLAFE
;
A
#
# COMPACT_ATOMS: atom_id res chain seq x y z
N ALA A 1 15.82 8.26 -13.61
CA ALA A 1 14.79 7.35 -14.14
C ALA A 1 15.48 6.01 -14.16
N ASP A 2 15.41 5.37 -13.00
CA ASP A 2 16.28 4.25 -12.68
C ASP A 2 15.53 2.96 -12.96
N GLU A 3 16.29 1.91 -13.26
CA GLU A 3 15.89 0.68 -13.96
C GLU A 3 14.47 0.19 -13.60
N GLY A 4 13.56 0.19 -14.58
CA GLY A 4 12.24 -0.44 -14.48
C GLY A 4 11.01 0.49 -14.60
N GLY A 5 11.18 1.80 -14.70
CA GLY A 5 10.05 2.73 -14.89
C GLY A 5 9.25 3.04 -13.62
N PHE A 6 9.82 2.75 -12.45
CA PHE A 6 9.24 3.09 -11.15
C PHE A 6 9.59 4.51 -10.71
N VAL A 7 8.60 5.17 -10.10
CA VAL A 7 8.78 6.38 -9.30
C VAL A 7 8.85 5.97 -7.84
N TRP A 8 10.03 6.15 -7.23
CA TRP A 8 10.27 5.79 -5.84
C TRP A 8 9.78 6.89 -4.89
N LEU A 9 9.03 6.49 -3.87
CA LEU A 9 8.49 7.35 -2.84
C LEU A 9 9.54 7.64 -1.77
N ASP A 10 9.54 8.86 -1.25
CA ASP A 10 10.35 9.32 -0.14
C ASP A 10 9.49 9.82 1.02
N GLY A 11 10.12 10.25 2.12
CA GLY A 11 9.41 10.96 3.20
C GLY A 11 8.56 10.09 4.14
N PHE A 12 8.76 8.77 4.16
CA PHE A 12 8.08 7.90 5.13
C PHE A 12 8.36 8.35 6.57
N SER A 13 7.29 8.54 7.33
CA SER A 13 7.35 8.98 8.72
C SER A 13 6.38 8.20 9.61
N PHE A 14 6.71 8.10 10.89
CA PHE A 14 5.84 7.52 11.91
C PHE A 14 4.55 8.32 12.06
N ILE A 15 3.41 7.63 12.06
CA ILE A 15 2.08 8.26 12.16
C ILE A 15 1.80 8.80 13.57
N THR A 16 2.62 8.41 14.54
CA THR A 16 2.61 8.86 15.94
C THR A 16 3.44 10.12 16.19
N GLY A 17 4.13 10.63 15.16
CA GLY A 17 4.79 11.95 15.18
C GLY A 17 6.26 11.94 15.61
N GLU A 18 6.90 10.78 15.73
CA GLU A 18 8.31 10.63 16.09
C GLU A 18 9.28 11.09 14.98
N GLY A 19 8.77 11.32 13.78
CA GLY A 19 9.54 11.76 12.62
C GLY A 19 9.79 10.65 11.60
N PRO A 20 10.86 10.74 10.80
CA PRO A 20 11.17 9.77 9.74
C PRO A 20 11.33 8.34 10.27
N VAL A 21 11.04 7.36 9.41
CA VAL A 21 11.31 5.95 9.71
C VAL A 21 12.80 5.69 9.97
N ASP A 22 13.09 4.79 10.90
CA ASP A 22 14.44 4.41 11.31
C ASP A 22 14.85 3.00 10.82
N TRP A 23 14.05 2.39 9.95
CA TRP A 23 14.38 1.16 9.23
C TRP A 23 14.42 1.38 7.72
N PRO A 24 15.14 0.53 6.95
CA PRO A 24 15.21 0.65 5.50
C PRO A 24 13.82 0.46 4.85
N VAL A 25 13.40 1.45 4.05
CA VAL A 25 12.17 1.42 3.25
C VAL A 25 12.49 1.91 1.86
N GLU A 26 12.23 1.06 0.87
CA GLU A 26 12.13 1.44 -0.53
C GLU A 26 10.73 1.05 -1.01
N LEU A 27 9.99 2.01 -1.57
CA LEU A 27 8.68 1.72 -2.16
C LEU A 27 8.49 2.56 -3.41
N GLY A 28 8.12 1.93 -4.52
CA GLY A 28 7.98 2.57 -5.81
C GLY A 28 6.66 2.24 -6.48
N LEU A 29 6.19 3.17 -7.31
CA LEU A 29 4.97 3.06 -8.10
C LEU A 29 5.30 3.05 -9.58
N ALA A 30 4.59 2.23 -10.36
CA ALA A 30 4.61 2.28 -11.82
C ALA A 30 3.22 1.94 -12.37
N HIS A 31 2.95 2.25 -13.64
CA HIS A 31 1.77 1.75 -14.33
C HIS A 31 2.05 1.49 -15.80
N ASP A 32 1.27 0.61 -16.42
CA ASP A 32 1.31 0.33 -17.86
C ASP A 32 0.04 0.81 -18.61
N GLY A 33 -0.82 1.56 -17.92
CA GLY A 33 -2.12 2.02 -18.42
C GLY A 33 -3.27 1.02 -18.22
N LYS A 34 -2.98 -0.20 -17.77
CA LYS A 34 -3.97 -1.23 -17.41
C LYS A 34 -3.95 -1.58 -15.93
N GLN A 35 -2.78 -1.48 -15.31
CA GLN A 35 -2.54 -1.88 -13.93
C GLN A 35 -1.55 -0.93 -13.24
N LEU A 36 -1.78 -0.75 -11.95
CA LEU A 36 -0.87 -0.09 -11.01
C LEU A 36 0.06 -1.14 -10.40
N PHE A 37 1.35 -0.84 -10.34
CA PHE A 37 2.36 -1.65 -9.67
C PHE A 37 2.85 -0.91 -8.43
N VAL A 38 2.94 -1.63 -7.31
CA VAL A 38 3.56 -1.15 -6.07
C VAL A 38 4.67 -2.12 -5.71
N ALA A 39 5.92 -1.71 -5.93
CA ALA A 39 7.09 -2.48 -5.55
C ALA A 39 7.59 -1.99 -4.20
N PHE A 40 8.03 -2.90 -3.32
CA PHE A 40 8.61 -2.52 -2.04
C PHE A 40 9.76 -3.42 -1.62
N ARG A 41 10.69 -2.87 -0.84
CA ARG A 41 11.72 -3.58 -0.09
C ARG A 41 11.79 -2.97 1.30
N LEU A 42 11.55 -3.80 2.30
CA LEU A 42 11.52 -3.42 3.71
C LEU A 42 12.59 -4.20 4.45
N GLY A 43 13.57 -3.48 5.00
CA GLY A 43 14.64 -4.05 5.83
C GLY A 43 14.31 -3.98 7.32
N GLY A 44 15.29 -4.34 8.14
CA GLY A 44 15.22 -4.21 9.60
C GLY A 44 14.94 -5.52 10.35
N GLY A 45 15.21 -6.68 9.73
CA GLY A 45 15.09 -7.99 10.37
C GLY A 45 13.91 -8.83 9.88
N VAL A 46 13.70 -9.99 10.53
CA VAL A 46 12.68 -10.97 10.16
C VAL A 46 11.29 -10.41 10.48
N PRO A 47 10.37 -10.31 9.51
CA PRO A 47 9.04 -9.77 9.76
C PRO A 47 8.15 -10.73 10.57
N LEU A 48 7.27 -10.19 11.40
CA LEU A 48 6.15 -10.93 11.95
C LEU A 48 5.16 -11.26 10.84
N ALA A 49 4.86 -12.54 10.62
CA ALA A 49 3.90 -12.97 9.61
C ALA A 49 3.23 -14.27 10.05
N THR A 50 2.02 -14.16 10.59
CA THR A 50 1.28 -15.26 11.25
C THR A 50 -0.09 -15.49 10.63
N VAL A 51 -0.67 -14.47 10.00
CA VAL A 51 -1.94 -14.54 9.31
C VAL A 51 -1.74 -15.18 7.94
N THR A 52 -2.39 -16.32 7.71
CA THR A 52 -2.31 -17.09 6.46
C THR A 52 -3.59 -17.07 5.65
N GLN A 53 -4.69 -16.60 6.25
CA GLN A 53 -6.00 -16.59 5.61
C GLN A 53 -6.20 -15.27 4.89
N ARG A 54 -6.58 -15.35 3.60
CA ARG A 54 -7.03 -14.18 2.84
C ARG A 54 -8.20 -13.50 3.58
N ASP A 55 -8.17 -12.18 3.65
CA ASP A 55 -9.16 -11.32 4.32
C ASP A 55 -9.25 -11.54 5.84
N GLY A 56 -8.29 -12.29 6.40
CA GLY A 56 -7.96 -12.24 7.80
C GLY A 56 -7.34 -10.89 8.19
N PRO A 57 -7.02 -10.68 9.48
CA PRO A 57 -6.51 -9.41 9.96
C PRO A 57 -5.01 -9.25 9.64
N VAL A 58 -4.66 -9.25 8.36
CA VAL A 58 -3.29 -9.18 7.83
C VAL A 58 -2.53 -7.96 8.38
N PHE A 59 -3.24 -6.86 8.64
CA PHE A 59 -2.73 -5.62 9.23
C PHE A 59 -2.27 -5.74 10.71
N TYR A 60 -2.46 -6.89 11.36
CA TYR A 60 -1.85 -7.18 12.68
C TYR A 60 -0.46 -7.83 12.59
N ASP A 61 -0.07 -8.31 11.41
CA ASP A 61 1.31 -8.71 11.13
C ASP A 61 2.14 -7.48 10.68
N ASP A 62 3.43 -7.71 10.37
CA ASP A 62 4.18 -6.75 9.59
C ASP A 62 3.64 -6.74 8.16
N ALA A 63 3.10 -5.59 7.74
CA ALA A 63 2.30 -5.48 6.53
C ALA A 63 2.57 -4.18 5.77
N VAL A 64 2.39 -4.24 4.46
CA VAL A 64 2.25 -3.08 3.58
C VAL A 64 0.75 -2.89 3.33
N GLU A 65 0.23 -1.72 3.67
CA GLU A 65 -1.18 -1.33 3.52
C GLU A 65 -1.31 -0.22 2.48
N ILE A 66 -2.05 -0.47 1.40
CA ILE A 66 -2.21 0.43 0.26
C ILE A 66 -3.64 0.98 0.26
N PHE A 67 -3.75 2.29 0.24
CA PHE A 67 -5.01 3.01 0.22
C PHE A 67 -5.15 3.75 -1.10
N ILE A 68 -6.21 3.46 -1.85
CA ILE A 68 -6.44 4.04 -3.16
C ILE A 68 -7.84 4.64 -3.20
N HIS A 69 -7.92 5.91 -3.57
CA HIS A 69 -9.17 6.67 -3.66
C HIS A 69 -9.31 7.26 -5.07
N PRO A 70 -9.83 6.48 -6.04
CA PRO A 70 -9.96 6.92 -7.45
C PRO A 70 -10.96 8.07 -7.65
N HIS A 71 -11.90 8.23 -6.72
CA HIS A 71 -12.98 9.20 -6.80
C HIS A 71 -13.10 10.00 -5.51
N LYS A 72 -12.21 10.98 -5.32
CA LYS A 72 -12.13 11.81 -4.10
C LYS A 72 -13.50 12.32 -3.62
N GLU A 73 -14.28 12.87 -4.55
CA GLU A 73 -15.61 13.43 -4.30
C GLU A 73 -16.66 12.41 -3.83
N ALA A 74 -16.50 11.13 -4.17
CA ALA A 74 -17.44 10.08 -3.79
C ALA A 74 -17.14 9.49 -2.40
N GLY A 75 -15.97 9.81 -1.81
CA GLY A 75 -15.53 9.24 -0.53
C GLY A 75 -15.24 7.73 -0.57
N LEU A 76 -15.17 7.14 -1.78
CA LEU A 76 -14.99 5.70 -2.00
C LEU A 76 -13.52 5.34 -2.15
N TYR A 77 -12.96 4.64 -1.17
CA TYR A 77 -11.58 4.17 -1.22
C TYR A 77 -11.48 2.67 -0.94
N TYR A 78 -10.38 2.11 -1.44
CA TYR A 78 -9.99 0.73 -1.27
C TYR A 78 -8.85 0.67 -0.26
N HIS A 79 -8.88 -0.37 0.58
CA HIS A 79 -7.79 -0.75 1.47
C HIS A 79 -7.32 -2.14 1.06
N LEU A 80 -6.07 -2.26 0.64
CA LEU A 80 -5.42 -3.53 0.35
C LEU A 80 -4.26 -3.68 1.34
N ALA A 81 -4.04 -4.89 1.86
CA ALA A 81 -2.89 -5.16 2.71
C ALA A 81 -2.23 -6.48 2.34
N VAL A 82 -0.90 -6.54 2.47
CA VAL A 82 -0.13 -7.76 2.28
C VAL A 82 0.90 -7.91 3.41
N ASN A 83 1.02 -9.10 4.00
CA ASN A 83 2.09 -9.42 4.95
C ASN A 83 3.26 -10.15 4.27
N ALA A 84 4.30 -10.46 5.04
CA ALA A 84 5.49 -11.12 4.52
C ALA A 84 5.29 -12.58 4.03
N LEU A 85 4.13 -13.19 4.25
CA LEU A 85 3.75 -14.48 3.64
C LEU A 85 3.11 -14.32 2.25
N GLY A 86 2.86 -13.07 1.81
CA GLY A 86 2.00 -12.80 0.65
C GLY A 86 0.52 -13.00 0.94
N THR A 87 0.12 -13.10 2.20
CA THR A 87 -1.30 -13.17 2.57
C THR A 87 -1.93 -11.81 2.38
N ARG A 88 -3.09 -11.80 1.74
CA ARG A 88 -3.76 -10.58 1.28
C ARG A 88 -5.01 -10.31 2.09
N TYR A 89 -5.26 -9.05 2.37
CA TYR A 89 -6.54 -8.54 2.83
C TYR A 89 -6.98 -7.47 1.83
N ASP A 90 -8.26 -7.46 1.50
CA ASP A 90 -8.84 -6.33 0.80
C ASP A 90 -10.17 -5.89 1.37
N ALA A 91 -10.47 -4.61 1.17
CA ALA A 91 -11.74 -4.02 1.54
C ALA A 91 -12.05 -2.80 0.69
N HIS A 92 -13.35 -2.55 0.55
CA HIS A 92 -13.89 -1.30 0.05
C HIS A 92 -14.64 -0.60 1.19
N ILE A 93 -14.57 0.73 1.29
CA ILE A 93 -15.14 1.47 2.43
C ILE A 93 -16.63 1.18 2.69
N LEU A 94 -17.41 0.86 1.65
CA LEU A 94 -18.84 0.54 1.79
C LEU A 94 -19.10 -0.93 2.11
N ASP A 95 -18.28 -1.83 1.58
CA ASP A 95 -18.53 -3.28 1.62
C ASP A 95 -17.64 -4.00 2.65
N GLY A 96 -16.70 -3.27 3.25
CA GLY A 96 -15.66 -3.83 4.11
C GLY A 96 -14.91 -4.96 3.40
N PRO A 97 -14.53 -6.04 4.12
CA PRO A 97 -13.86 -7.20 3.54
C PRO A 97 -14.78 -8.07 2.65
N GLY A 98 -15.98 -7.58 2.29
CA GLY A 98 -16.83 -8.22 1.29
C GLY A 98 -16.46 -7.87 -0.15
N TRP A 99 -15.60 -6.85 -0.36
CA TRP A 99 -15.05 -6.53 -1.67
C TRP A 99 -13.82 -7.38 -1.93
N ASP A 100 -13.86 -8.25 -2.95
CA ASP A 100 -12.76 -9.15 -3.33
C ASP A 100 -12.20 -8.72 -4.71
N GLY A 101 -11.11 -7.95 -4.68
CA GLY A 101 -10.48 -7.43 -5.89
C GLY A 101 -9.59 -8.44 -6.61
N ASN A 102 -9.48 -8.33 -7.94
CA ASN A 102 -8.57 -9.16 -8.75
C ASN A 102 -7.14 -8.59 -8.80
N TRP A 103 -6.54 -8.28 -7.66
CA TRP A 103 -5.14 -7.86 -7.56
C TRP A 103 -4.25 -9.05 -7.20
N GLN A 104 -2.93 -8.90 -7.26
CA GLN A 104 -1.96 -9.94 -6.90
C GLN A 104 -0.82 -9.36 -6.07
N ALA A 105 -0.20 -10.21 -5.25
CA ALA A 105 0.99 -9.85 -4.50
C ALA A 105 2.00 -11.01 -4.57
N GLU A 106 3.20 -10.71 -5.05
CA GLU A 106 4.32 -11.64 -5.06
C GLU A 106 5.31 -11.16 -4.01
N VAL A 107 5.60 -12.01 -3.01
CA VAL A 107 6.40 -11.65 -1.85
C VAL A 107 7.50 -12.67 -1.61
N ARG A 108 8.69 -12.20 -1.24
CA ARG A 108 9.80 -13.06 -0.82
C ARG A 108 10.56 -12.46 0.36
N SER A 109 11.06 -13.33 1.23
CA SER A 109 12.00 -12.92 2.27
C SER A 109 13.38 -12.61 1.68
N THR A 110 14.09 -11.67 2.30
CA THR A 110 15.51 -11.38 2.05
C THR A 110 16.33 -11.77 3.28
N ALA A 111 17.65 -11.55 3.25
CA ALA A 111 18.51 -11.82 4.40
C ALA A 111 18.24 -10.86 5.58
N ASP A 112 17.69 -9.69 5.33
CA ASP A 112 17.54 -8.59 6.27
C ASP A 112 16.11 -8.02 6.33
N GLY A 113 15.14 -8.71 5.73
CA GLY A 113 13.79 -8.18 5.55
C GLY A 113 12.95 -8.97 4.54
N TRP A 114 12.17 -8.25 3.76
CA TRP A 114 11.29 -8.80 2.74
C TRP A 114 11.01 -7.79 1.64
N GLU A 115 10.71 -8.29 0.45
CA GLU A 115 10.34 -7.47 -0.69
C GLU A 115 9.17 -8.09 -1.44
N GLY A 116 8.48 -7.26 -2.21
CA GLY A 116 7.37 -7.74 -3.00
C GLY A 116 6.94 -6.78 -4.09
N LEU A 117 6.07 -7.31 -4.94
CA LEU A 117 5.40 -6.59 -6.03
C LEU A 117 3.90 -6.82 -5.90
N VAL A 118 3.16 -5.74 -5.71
CA VAL A 118 1.70 -5.73 -5.74
C VAL A 118 1.25 -5.22 -7.10
N THR A 119 0.40 -5.99 -7.77
CA THR A 119 -0.16 -5.67 -9.10
C THR A 119 -1.67 -5.50 -8.99
N ILE A 120 -2.17 -4.31 -9.31
CA ILE A 120 -3.58 -3.94 -9.14
C ILE A 120 -4.15 -3.53 -10.50
N PRO A 121 -4.97 -4.37 -11.14
CA PRO A 121 -5.69 -3.97 -12.34
C PRO A 121 -6.61 -2.78 -12.06
N PHE A 122 -6.55 -1.76 -12.91
CA PHE A 122 -7.41 -0.59 -12.75
C PHE A 122 -8.90 -0.93 -12.83
N LEU A 123 -9.27 -1.98 -13.56
CA LEU A 123 -10.64 -2.50 -13.60
C LEU A 123 -11.13 -2.97 -12.22
N SER A 124 -10.25 -3.44 -11.33
CA SER A 124 -10.64 -3.75 -9.95
C SER A 124 -11.00 -2.49 -9.16
N LEU A 125 -10.45 -1.34 -9.56
CA LEU A 125 -10.66 -0.03 -8.93
C LEU A 125 -11.73 0.82 -9.64
N GLY A 126 -12.56 0.18 -10.49
CA GLY A 126 -13.64 0.86 -11.23
C GLY A 126 -13.24 1.40 -12.61
N GLY A 127 -11.98 1.24 -13.02
CA GLY A 127 -11.50 1.62 -14.35
C GLY A 127 -10.16 2.37 -14.31
N PRO A 128 -9.51 2.56 -15.48
CA PRO A 128 -8.31 3.37 -15.57
C PRO A 128 -8.59 4.84 -15.19
N PRO A 129 -7.55 5.64 -14.90
CA PRO A 129 -7.68 7.07 -14.62
C PRO A 129 -8.10 7.86 -15.88
N GLU A 130 -9.36 7.68 -16.32
CA GLU A 130 -9.93 8.36 -17.49
C GLU A 130 -10.38 9.77 -17.11
N GLY A 131 -9.80 10.80 -17.75
CA GLY A 131 -10.19 12.21 -17.58
C GLY A 131 -9.90 12.83 -16.20
N LYS A 132 -9.71 12.02 -15.16
CA LYS A 132 -9.23 12.39 -13.82
C LYS A 132 -7.88 11.73 -13.60
N ARG A 133 -6.82 12.48 -13.90
CA ARG A 133 -5.42 12.03 -13.78
C ARG A 133 -4.90 12.01 -12.35
N GLU A 134 -5.74 12.30 -11.35
CA GLU A 134 -5.31 12.38 -9.96
C GLU A 134 -6.20 11.51 -9.08
N TRP A 135 -5.58 10.56 -8.38
CA TRP A 135 -6.21 9.75 -7.33
C TRP A 135 -5.65 10.16 -5.98
N ALA A 136 -6.46 10.08 -4.92
CA ALA A 136 -5.92 10.17 -3.57
C ALA A 136 -5.28 8.82 -3.21
N PHE A 137 -4.11 8.85 -2.58
CA PHE A 137 -3.29 7.68 -2.36
C PHE A 137 -2.51 7.75 -1.04
N ASN A 138 -2.33 6.60 -0.41
CA ASN A 138 -1.38 6.43 0.68
C ASN A 138 -0.83 5.00 0.71
N VAL A 139 0.36 4.85 1.26
CA VAL A 139 0.88 3.55 1.69
C VAL A 139 1.33 3.63 3.13
N GLY A 140 0.82 2.72 3.94
CA GLY A 140 1.21 2.45 5.31
C GLY A 140 2.12 1.22 5.40
N ILE A 141 2.99 1.23 6.40
CA ILE A 141 3.86 0.12 6.77
C ILE A 141 3.66 -0.13 8.26
N GLY A 142 3.13 -1.31 8.60
CA GLY A 142 3.16 -1.84 9.95
C GLY A 142 4.42 -2.67 10.14
N ARG A 143 5.18 -2.39 11.19
CA ARG A 143 6.38 -3.17 11.56
C ARG A 143 6.60 -3.15 13.06
N GLU A 144 6.68 -4.32 13.69
CA GLU A 144 6.95 -4.47 15.14
C GLU A 144 6.03 -3.59 16.02
N GLY A 145 4.76 -3.45 15.60
CA GLY A 145 3.77 -2.61 16.28
C GLY A 145 3.97 -1.09 16.11
N ARG A 146 4.89 -0.67 15.25
CA ARG A 146 5.11 0.72 14.83
C ARG A 146 4.52 0.92 13.44
N PHE A 147 3.96 2.09 13.20
CA PHE A 147 3.22 2.38 11.99
C PHE A 147 3.78 3.63 11.33
N ALA A 148 4.12 3.51 10.05
CA ALA A 148 4.64 4.61 9.24
C ALA A 148 3.86 4.73 7.94
N SER A 149 3.81 5.91 7.35
CA SER A 149 3.17 6.10 6.04
C SER A 149 3.92 7.10 5.18
N TRP A 150 3.66 7.01 3.87
CA TRP A 150 4.12 7.99 2.89
C TRP A 150 3.39 9.33 3.06
N ALA A 151 2.05 9.32 3.09
CA ALA A 151 1.30 10.55 3.35
C ALA A 151 1.42 10.94 4.83
N PRO A 152 1.50 12.25 5.16
CA PRO A 152 1.66 12.72 6.53
C PRO A 152 0.32 12.66 7.29
N ILE A 153 -0.09 11.46 7.67
CA ILE A 153 -1.36 11.22 8.36
C ILE A 153 -1.17 11.20 9.89
N PRO A 154 -2.14 11.70 10.67
CA PRO A 154 -2.07 11.68 12.12
C PRO A 154 -2.73 10.42 12.71
N GLY A 155 -1.92 9.53 13.29
CA GLY A 155 -2.35 8.47 14.21
C GLY A 155 -3.02 7.22 13.62
N ILE A 156 -3.70 7.31 12.46
CA ILE A 156 -4.39 6.17 11.85
C ILE A 156 -4.27 6.15 10.32
N PHE A 157 -4.10 4.97 9.72
CA PHE A 157 -4.04 4.79 8.26
C PHE A 157 -5.34 5.17 7.53
N HIS A 158 -6.50 4.89 8.13
CA HIS A 158 -7.82 5.21 7.59
C HIS A 158 -8.17 6.72 7.73
N ALA A 159 -7.33 7.59 7.18
CA ALA A 159 -7.45 9.04 7.23
C ALA A 159 -7.50 9.65 5.81
N PRO A 160 -8.54 9.38 5.00
CA PRO A 160 -8.57 9.72 3.58
C PRO A 160 -8.47 11.22 3.28
N GLY A 161 -8.80 12.09 4.25
CA GLY A 161 -8.59 13.54 4.14
C GLY A 161 -7.11 13.97 4.09
N PHE A 162 -6.19 13.10 4.49
CA PHE A 162 -4.75 13.34 4.53
C PHE A 162 -3.97 12.56 3.46
N PHE A 163 -4.65 11.77 2.62
CA PHE A 163 -4.00 11.06 1.53
C PHE A 163 -3.33 12.04 0.56
N GLY A 164 -2.15 11.67 0.09
CA GLY A 164 -1.44 12.41 -0.94
C GLY A 164 -2.10 12.23 -2.30
N THR A 165 -1.50 12.82 -3.33
CA THR A 165 -2.01 12.73 -4.70
C THR A 165 -1.11 11.83 -5.54
N LEU A 166 -1.71 10.84 -6.19
CA LEU A 166 -1.09 10.07 -7.27
C LEU A 166 -1.55 10.65 -8.61
N ALA A 167 -0.63 11.30 -9.32
CA ALA A 167 -0.87 11.84 -10.65
C ALA A 167 -0.38 10.85 -11.73
N PHE A 168 -1.24 10.53 -12.70
CA PHE A 168 -0.94 9.65 -13.82
C PHE A 168 -0.55 10.45 -15.07
N GLU A 169 0.52 10.06 -15.75
CA GLU A 169 1.01 10.65 -17.00
C GLU A 169 0.45 9.94 -18.25
#